data_AF-A0A8S0WXJ1-F1
#
_entry.id   AF-A0A8S0WXJ1-F1
#
_cell.length_a   1.000
_cell.length_b   1.000
_cell.length_c   1.000
_cell.angle_alpha   90.00
_cell.angle_beta   90.00
_cell.angle_gamma   90.00
#
_symmetry.space_group_name_H-M   'P 1'
#
loop_
_entity.id
_entity.type
_entity.pdbx_description
1 polymer ?
#
loop_
_entity_poly.entity_id
_entity_poly.type
_entity_poly.pdbx_seq_one_letter_code
_entity_poly.pdbx_strand_id
1 'polypeptide(L)'
;MLWLTTGQATLAWPSGLSPSTLRLFEEYLKRSEELRAARRREGICIFLLVLTGAAAFTLPWLGANPVFSLLCAAGAFLVFRCYLKASRRVNHVFINLNVLHHHLLGKLEVGSCRHGESCDCVNEFRRLVWQRYHISLYEESLTPG
;
A
#
# COMPACT_ATOMS: atom_id res chain seq x y z
N MET A 1 -13.21 -17.89 1.96
CA MET A 1 -14.37 -17.34 1.21
C MET A 1 -15.21 -16.55 2.20
N LEU A 2 -15.14 -15.22 2.17
CA LEU A 2 -16.05 -14.36 2.93
C LEU A 2 -16.25 -13.07 2.14
N TRP A 3 -17.36 -13.08 1.39
CA TRP A 3 -18.25 -11.99 1.04
C TRP A 3 -17.64 -10.66 0.62
N LEU A 4 -17.61 -10.48 -0.71
CA LEU A 4 -17.82 -9.21 -1.39
C LEU A 4 -19.10 -8.56 -0.85
N THR A 5 -18.96 -7.65 0.13
CA THR A 5 -19.94 -6.57 0.28
C THR A 5 -19.49 -5.47 -0.67
N THR A 6 -19.94 -5.58 -1.92
CA THR A 6 -20.22 -4.42 -2.77
C THR A 6 -21.31 -3.60 -2.08
N GLY A 7 -20.92 -2.90 -1.01
CA GLY A 7 -21.64 -1.74 -0.56
C GLY A 7 -21.44 -0.67 -1.62
N GLN A 8 -22.36 -0.65 -2.59
CA GLN A 8 -22.77 0.61 -3.21
C GLN A 8 -23.30 1.52 -2.10
N ALA A 9 -22.37 2.05 -1.27
CA ALA A 9 -22.55 3.39 -0.80
C ALA A 9 -22.48 4.22 -2.08
N THR A 10 -23.63 4.64 -2.58
CA THR A 10 -23.74 5.77 -3.48
C THR A 10 -23.08 6.95 -2.77
N LEU A 11 -21.75 7.01 -2.91
CA LEU A 11 -20.94 8.18 -2.62
C LEU A 11 -21.57 9.28 -3.46
N ALA A 12 -22.30 10.18 -2.82
CA ALA A 12 -22.54 11.49 -3.37
C ALA A 12 -21.16 12.16 -3.43
N TRP A 13 -20.39 11.81 -4.47
CA TRP A 13 -19.19 12.54 -4.85
C TRP A 13 -19.60 14.00 -5.02
N PRO A 14 -18.72 14.96 -4.68
CA PRO A 14 -19.04 16.36 -4.92
C PRO A 14 -19.40 16.49 -6.41
N SER A 15 -20.63 16.93 -6.68
CA SER A 15 -21.23 16.95 -8.03
C SER A 15 -20.46 17.83 -9.02
N GLY A 16 -19.49 18.60 -8.52
CA GLY A 16 -18.62 19.49 -9.30
C GLY A 16 -17.27 18.91 -9.76
N LEU A 17 -16.87 17.72 -9.31
CA LEU A 17 -15.58 17.13 -9.71
C LEU A 17 -15.63 16.45 -11.08
N SER A 18 -14.56 16.63 -11.85
CA SER A 18 -14.44 15.95 -13.12
C SER A 18 -14.44 14.41 -12.96
N PRO A 19 -15.10 13.66 -13.85
CA PRO A 19 -15.13 12.20 -13.79
C PRO A 19 -13.73 11.58 -13.98
N SER A 20 -12.77 12.30 -14.57
CA SER A 20 -11.39 11.83 -14.71
C SER A 20 -10.63 11.88 -13.38
N THR A 21 -10.84 12.91 -12.55
CA THR A 21 -10.26 12.99 -11.20
C THR A 21 -10.77 11.86 -10.31
N LEU A 22 -12.07 11.55 -10.40
CA LEU A 22 -12.69 10.47 -9.64
C LEU A 22 -12.09 9.09 -9.99
N ARG A 23 -11.97 8.77 -11.28
CA ARG A 23 -11.32 7.52 -11.72
C ARG A 23 -9.87 7.43 -11.26
N LEU A 24 -9.15 8.55 -11.25
CA LEU A 24 -7.76 8.59 -10.82
C LEU A 24 -7.63 8.29 -9.32
N PHE A 25 -8.56 8.81 -8.52
CA PHE A 25 -8.63 8.52 -7.09
C PHE A 25 -9.06 7.07 -6.80
N GLU A 26 -10.00 6.51 -7.58
CA GLU A 26 -10.36 5.08 -7.47
C GLU A 26 -9.16 4.16 -7.77
N GLU A 27 -8.40 4.45 -8.83
CA GLU A 27 -7.17 3.70 -9.12
C GLU A 27 -6.13 3.90 -8.01
N TYR A 28 -6.04 5.10 -7.41
CA TYR A 28 -5.17 5.36 -6.27
C TYR A 28 -5.55 4.50 -5.05
N LEU A 29 -6.84 4.42 -4.71
CA LEU A 29 -7.31 3.56 -3.63
C LEU A 29 -6.98 2.10 -3.89
N LYS A 30 -7.25 1.60 -5.10
CA LYS A 30 -6.92 0.23 -5.51
C LYS A 30 -5.42 -0.06 -5.35
N ARG A 31 -4.55 0.83 -5.83
CA ARG A 31 -3.09 0.67 -5.69
C ARG A 31 -2.62 0.77 -4.26
N SER A 32 -3.28 1.58 -3.43
CA SER A 32 -2.98 1.66 -2.00
C SER A 32 -3.29 0.35 -1.26
N GLU A 33 -4.38 -0.34 -1.63
CA GLU A 33 -4.72 -1.65 -1.09
C GLU A 33 -3.74 -2.73 -1.56
N GLU A 34 -3.37 -2.72 -2.84
CA GLU A 34 -2.31 -3.58 -3.39
C GLU A 34 -1.00 -3.40 -2.61
N LEU A 35 -0.62 -2.15 -2.29
CA LEU A 35 0.56 -1.85 -1.50
C LEU A 35 0.46 -2.40 -0.08
N ARG A 36 -0.68 -2.22 0.61
CA ARG A 36 -0.90 -2.78 1.96
C ARG A 36 -0.80 -4.31 1.97
N ALA A 37 -1.40 -4.97 0.98
CA ALA A 37 -1.31 -6.42 0.84
C ALA A 37 0.13 -6.89 0.58
N ALA A 38 0.87 -6.16 -0.27
CA ALA A 38 2.27 -6.44 -0.55
C ALA A 38 3.16 -6.24 0.67
N ARG A 39 3.00 -5.14 1.43
CA ARG A 39 3.72 -4.89 2.69
C ARG A 39 3.41 -5.96 3.75
N ARG A 40 2.16 -6.40 3.87
CA ARG A 40 1.79 -7.49 4.78
C ARG A 40 2.54 -8.78 4.42
N ARG A 41 2.63 -9.11 3.13
CA ARG A 41 3.37 -10.28 2.66
C ARG A 41 4.88 -10.14 2.91
N GLU A 42 5.44 -8.96 2.70
CA GLU A 42 6.83 -8.65 3.04
C GLU A 42 7.10 -8.84 4.54
N GLY A 43 6.22 -8.32 5.41
CA GLY A 43 6.31 -8.51 6.86
C GLY A 43 6.26 -9.98 7.29
N ILE A 44 5.40 -10.80 6.67
CA ILE A 44 5.36 -12.25 6.91
C ILE A 44 6.70 -12.90 6.49
N CYS A 45 7.27 -12.50 5.35
CA CYS A 45 8.56 -13.03 4.91
C CYS A 45 9.69 -12.64 5.87
N ILE A 46 9.72 -11.40 6.36
CA ILE A 46 10.71 -10.95 7.36
C ILE A 46 10.56 -11.75 8.65
N PHE A 47 9.33 -11.92 9.15
CA PHE A 47 9.07 -12.69 10.36
C PHE A 47 9.56 -14.14 10.25
N LEU A 48 9.25 -14.81 9.14
CA LEU A 48 9.74 -16.16 8.86
C LEU A 48 11.27 -16.21 8.73
N LEU A 49 11.88 -15.18 8.15
CA LEU A 49 13.33 -15.11 7.98
C LEU A 49 14.02 -15.00 9.35
N VAL A 50 13.49 -14.15 10.25
CA VAL A 50 14.00 -14.01 11.62
C VAL A 50 13.85 -15.32 12.39
N LEU A 51 12.69 -15.99 12.31
CA LEU A 51 12.48 -17.28 12.98
C LEU A 51 13.42 -18.37 12.47
N THR A 52 13.52 -18.54 11.16
CA THR A 52 14.36 -19.58 10.54
C THR A 52 15.84 -19.30 10.73
N GLY A 53 16.27 -18.04 10.64
CA GLY A 53 17.63 -17.60 10.93
C GLY A 53 18.00 -17.79 12.39
N ALA A 54 17.11 -17.41 13.32
CA ALA A 54 17.33 -17.63 14.74
C ALA A 54 17.43 -19.12 15.08
N ALA A 55 16.54 -19.96 14.53
CA ALA A 55 16.61 -21.41 14.71
C ALA A 55 17.91 -22.00 14.14
N ALA A 56 18.32 -21.60 12.94
CA ALA A 56 19.59 -22.06 12.35
C ALA A 56 20.81 -21.66 13.20
N PHE A 57 20.74 -20.52 13.89
CA PHE A 57 21.81 -20.07 14.77
C PHE A 57 21.80 -20.75 16.14
N THR A 58 20.64 -20.93 16.77
CA THR A 58 20.54 -21.44 18.16
C THR A 58 20.57 -22.96 18.28
N LEU A 59 20.05 -23.69 17.28
CA LEU A 59 19.98 -25.15 17.31
C LEU A 59 21.35 -25.84 17.52
N PRO A 60 22.45 -25.42 16.87
CA PRO A 60 23.78 -25.99 17.12
C PRO A 60 24.23 -25.89 18.58
N TRP A 61 23.95 -24.76 19.25
CA TRP A 61 24.33 -24.54 20.64
C TRP A 61 23.51 -25.36 21.63
N LEU A 62 22.31 -25.78 21.24
CA LEU A 62 21.42 -26.61 22.04
C LEU A 62 21.69 -28.11 21.89
N GLY A 63 22.77 -28.49 21.20
CA GLY A 63 23.09 -29.90 20.92
C GLY A 63 22.14 -30.57 19.93
N ALA A 64 21.38 -29.79 19.16
CA ALA A 64 20.51 -30.33 18.12
C ALA A 64 21.33 -30.91 16.97
N ASN A 65 20.78 -31.91 16.29
CA ASN A 65 21.46 -32.58 15.19
C ASN A 65 21.80 -31.57 14.06
N PRO A 66 23.06 -31.54 13.60
CA PRO A 66 23.54 -30.57 12.61
C PRO A 66 22.75 -30.57 11.30
N VAL A 67 22.13 -31.71 10.93
CA VAL A 67 21.25 -31.84 9.76
C VAL A 67 20.04 -30.90 9.88
N PHE A 68 19.44 -30.78 11.07
CA PHE A 68 18.31 -29.87 11.30
C PHE A 68 18.73 -28.40 11.18
N SER A 69 19.91 -28.04 11.69
CA SER A 69 20.46 -26.70 11.53
C SER A 69 20.68 -26.34 10.06
N LEU A 70 21.18 -27.30 9.26
CA LEU A 70 21.39 -27.13 7.83
C LEU A 70 20.05 -26.96 7.08
N LEU A 71 19.02 -27.72 7.48
CA LEU A 71 17.66 -27.59 6.94
C LEU A 71 17.05 -26.23 7.28
N CYS A 72 17.23 -25.73 8.52
CA CYS A 72 16.79 -24.39 8.91
C CYS A 72 17.51 -23.29 8.10
N ALA A 73 18.82 -23.44 7.87
CA ALA A 73 19.58 -22.51 7.04
C ALA A 73 19.12 -22.52 5.57
N ALA A 74 18.86 -23.70 5.00
CA ALA A 74 18.30 -23.83 3.66
C ALA A 74 16.89 -23.21 3.58
N GLY A 75 16.05 -23.41 4.59
CA GLY A 75 14.75 -22.77 4.72
C GLY A 75 14.85 -21.24 4.77
N ALA A 76 15.77 -20.71 5.58
CA ALA A 76 16.04 -19.28 5.67
C ALA A 76 16.46 -18.69 4.31
N PHE A 77 17.31 -19.39 3.55
CA PHE A 77 17.70 -18.96 2.21
C PHE A 77 16.50 -18.87 1.24
N LEU A 78 15.59 -19.85 1.28
CA LEU A 78 14.37 -19.81 0.46
C LEU A 78 13.44 -18.67 0.87
N VAL A 79 13.25 -18.45 2.17
CA VAL A 79 12.45 -17.34 2.70
C VAL A 79 13.07 -15.99 2.31
N PHE A 80 14.39 -15.87 2.34
CA PHE A 80 15.10 -14.68 1.90
C PHE A 80 14.84 -14.37 0.42
N ARG A 81 14.85 -15.39 -0.45
CA ARG A 81 14.50 -15.23 -1.87
C ARG A 81 13.04 -14.78 -2.05
N CYS A 82 12.13 -15.29 -1.23
CA CYS A 82 10.74 -14.84 -1.20
C CYS A 82 10.61 -13.38 -0.75
N TYR A 83 11.36 -12.98 0.30
CA TYR A 83 11.44 -11.60 0.76
C TYR A 83 11.92 -10.65 -0.34
N LEU A 84 13.01 -10.96 -1.03
CA LEU A 84 13.51 -10.11 -2.12
C LEU A 84 12.47 -9.90 -3.24
N LYS A 85 11.69 -10.94 -3.58
CA LYS A 85 10.60 -10.83 -4.55
C LYS A 85 9.45 -9.96 -4.02
N ALA A 86 9.08 -10.13 -2.75
CA ALA A 86 8.04 -9.33 -2.12
C ALA A 86 8.45 -7.85 -2.05
N SER A 87 9.67 -7.57 -1.61
CA SER A 87 10.23 -6.22 -1.48
C SER A 87 10.29 -5.49 -2.82
N ARG A 88 10.72 -6.15 -3.90
CA ARG A 88 10.64 -5.56 -5.26
C ARG A 88 9.22 -5.18 -5.66
N ARG A 89 8.22 -6.03 -5.36
CA ARG A 89 6.81 -5.70 -5.66
C ARG A 89 6.33 -4.51 -4.84
N VAL A 90 6.64 -4.47 -3.55
CA VAL A 90 6.31 -3.33 -2.69
C VAL A 90 6.90 -2.05 -3.26
N ASN A 91 8.17 -2.06 -3.64
CA ASN A 91 8.82 -0.88 -4.21
C ASN A 91 8.18 -0.42 -5.53
N HIS A 92 7.87 -1.35 -6.43
CA HIS A 92 7.21 -1.03 -7.70
C HIS A 92 5.81 -0.44 -7.51
N VAL A 93 5.01 -1.03 -6.62
CA VAL A 93 3.66 -0.51 -6.31
C VAL A 93 3.76 0.83 -5.59
N PHE A 94 4.73 1.01 -4.70
CA PHE A 94 4.97 2.27 -4.01
C PHE A 94 5.32 3.41 -4.96
N ILE A 95 6.24 3.18 -5.91
CA ILE A 95 6.59 4.17 -6.94
C ILE A 95 5.36 4.54 -7.76
N ASN A 96 4.60 3.54 -8.22
CA ASN A 96 3.38 3.79 -9.00
C ASN A 96 2.33 4.58 -8.21
N LEU A 97 2.15 4.26 -6.93
CA LEU A 97 1.24 4.97 -6.05
C LEU A 97 1.67 6.43 -5.85
N ASN A 98 2.97 6.67 -5.71
CA ASN A 98 3.52 8.01 -5.51
C ASN A 98 3.38 8.88 -6.77
N VAL A 99 3.63 8.31 -7.96
CA VAL A 99 3.37 9.00 -9.24
C VAL A 99 1.89 9.34 -9.37
N LEU A 100 1.01 8.40 -9.03
CA LEU A 100 -0.44 8.61 -9.10
C LEU A 100 -0.92 9.66 -8.10
N HIS A 101 -0.34 9.69 -6.90
CA HIS A 101 -0.59 10.71 -5.89
C HIS A 101 -0.23 12.10 -6.41
N HIS A 102 0.99 12.26 -6.95
CA HIS A 102 1.44 13.53 -7.52
C HIS A 102 0.56 13.97 -8.70
N HIS A 103 0.16 13.04 -9.57
CA HIS A 103 -0.73 13.36 -10.68
C HIS A 103 -2.14 13.76 -10.21
N LEU A 104 -2.64 13.14 -9.14
CA LEU A 104 -3.90 13.52 -8.51
C LEU A 104 -3.83 14.93 -7.91
N LEU A 105 -2.75 15.26 -7.20
CA LEU A 105 -2.54 16.59 -6.64
C LEU A 105 -2.49 17.66 -7.73
N GLY A 106 -1.69 17.46 -8.77
CA GLY A 106 -1.63 18.41 -9.89
C GLY A 106 -2.98 18.58 -10.59
N LYS A 107 -3.78 17.52 -10.73
CA LYS A 107 -5.16 17.61 -11.27
C LYS A 107 -6.10 18.41 -10.38
N LEU A 108 -5.90 18.39 -9.07
CA LEU A 108 -6.72 19.14 -8.11
C LEU A 108 -6.31 20.62 -8.07
N GLU A 109 -5.04 20.95 -8.30
CA GLU A 109 -4.51 22.33 -8.31
C GLU A 109 -4.84 23.10 -9.58
N VAL A 110 -4.72 22.47 -10.75
CA VAL A 110 -4.79 23.17 -12.06
C VAL A 110 -6.24 23.33 -12.56
N GLY A 111 -7.23 22.84 -11.81
CA GLY A 111 -8.66 23.01 -12.13
C GLY A 111 -9.38 21.70 -12.39
N SER A 112 -9.90 21.07 -11.33
CA SER A 112 -10.72 19.87 -11.41
C SER A 112 -12.22 20.14 -11.57
N CYS A 113 -12.63 21.41 -11.50
CA CYS A 113 -14.01 21.88 -11.51
C CYS A 113 -14.49 22.16 -12.94
N ARG A 114 -15.74 21.81 -13.26
CA ARG A 114 -16.37 22.12 -14.57
C ARG A 114 -17.16 23.43 -14.61
N HIS A 115 -17.17 24.18 -13.51
CA HIS A 115 -17.98 25.40 -13.36
C HIS A 115 -17.11 26.64 -13.58
N GLY A 116 -17.69 27.65 -14.24
CA GLY A 116 -17.02 28.92 -14.56
C GLY A 116 -16.94 29.93 -13.41
N GLU A 117 -17.39 29.56 -12.21
CA GLU A 117 -17.44 30.40 -11.00
C GLU A 117 -16.49 29.87 -9.92
N SER A 118 -16.23 30.68 -8.87
CA SER A 118 -15.45 30.24 -7.70
C SER A 118 -16.07 29.00 -7.05
N CYS A 119 -15.36 27.87 -7.08
CA CYS A 119 -15.81 26.58 -6.54
C CYS A 119 -15.00 26.15 -5.31
N ASP A 120 -15.67 25.51 -4.34
CA ASP A 120 -15.00 24.88 -3.18
C ASP A 120 -14.90 23.35 -3.30
N CYS A 121 -15.20 22.79 -4.48
CA CYS A 121 -15.32 21.35 -4.70
C CYS A 121 -14.02 20.58 -4.40
N VAL A 122 -12.86 21.19 -4.59
CA VAL A 122 -11.55 20.59 -4.27
C VAL A 122 -11.40 20.42 -2.76
N ASN A 123 -11.76 21.43 -1.96
CA ASN A 123 -11.65 21.37 -0.50
C ASN A 123 -12.69 20.44 0.11
N GLU A 124 -13.91 20.41 -0.45
CA GLU A 124 -14.93 19.44 -0.05
C GLU A 124 -14.48 18.00 -0.32
N PHE A 125 -13.88 17.74 -1.48
CA PHE A 125 -13.28 16.45 -1.80
C PHE A 125 -12.16 16.08 -0.84
N ARG A 126 -11.22 17.00 -0.57
CA ARG A 126 -10.14 16.77 0.40
C ARG A 126 -10.69 16.42 1.78
N ARG A 127 -11.72 17.14 2.25
CA ARG A 127 -12.38 16.87 3.54
C ARG A 127 -13.01 15.48 3.56
N LEU A 128 -13.72 15.09 2.49
CA LEU A 128 -14.33 13.77 2.37
C LEU A 128 -13.27 12.65 2.35
N VAL A 129 -12.18 12.84 1.59
CA VAL A 129 -11.08 11.87 1.52
C VAL A 129 -10.42 11.70 2.89
N TRP A 130 -10.16 12.79 3.61
CA TRP A 130 -9.63 12.73 4.96
C TRP A 130 -10.58 12.02 5.93
N GLN A 131 -11.85 12.41 5.96
CA GLN A 131 -12.83 11.84 6.90
C GLN A 131 -13.08 10.35 6.67
N ARG A 132 -13.08 9.89 5.41
CA ARG A 132 -13.46 8.52 5.06
C ARG A 132 -12.28 7.57 4.95
N TYR A 133 -11.15 8.05 4.42
CA TYR A 133 -10.00 7.21 4.12
C TYR A 133 -8.77 7.56 4.97
N HIS A 134 -8.81 8.65 5.73
CA HIS A 134 -7.68 9.17 6.53
C HIS A 134 -6.42 9.40 5.67
N ILE A 135 -6.62 9.85 4.42
CA ILE A 135 -5.55 10.16 3.49
C ILE A 135 -5.41 11.68 3.41
N SER A 136 -4.22 12.19 3.75
CA SER A 136 -3.86 13.58 3.50
C SER A 136 -3.54 13.76 2.02
N LEU A 137 -4.14 14.78 1.40
CA LEU A 137 -3.84 15.24 0.04
C LEU A 137 -3.14 16.62 0.09
N TYR A 138 -2.43 16.92 1.18
CA TYR A 138 -1.54 18.08 1.29
C TYR A 138 -0.11 17.70 0.84
N GLU A 139 0.76 18.68 0.61
CA GLU A 139 2.18 18.52 0.23
C GLU A 139 3.05 17.71 1.21
N GLU A 140 2.50 17.18 2.30
CA GLU A 140 3.20 16.19 3.12
C GLU A 140 3.26 14.85 2.38
N SER A 141 4.33 14.76 1.57
CA SER A 141 4.98 13.54 1.12
C SER A 141 4.68 12.38 2.06
N LEU A 142 4.19 11.26 1.51
CA LEU A 142 4.05 10.00 2.26
C LEU A 142 5.38 9.70 2.96
N THR A 143 5.51 10.11 4.23
CA THR A 143 6.68 9.76 5.03
C THR A 143 6.57 8.27 5.33
N PRO A 144 7.56 7.47 4.92
CA PRO A 144 7.59 6.07 5.29
C PRO A 144 7.89 5.97 6.78
N GLY A 145 6.84 5.75 7.57
CA GLY A 145 6.96 5.14 8.90
C GLY A 145 7.29 3.66 8.78
#